data_AF-A0A831UW92-F1
#
_entry.id   AF-A0A831UW92-F1
#
_cell.length_a   1.000
_cell.length_b   1.000
_cell.length_c   1.000
_cell.angle_alpha   90.00
_cell.angle_beta   90.00
_cell.angle_gamma   90.00
#
_symmetry.space_group_name_H-M   'P 1'
#
loop_
_entity.id
_entity.type
_entity.pdbx_description
1 polymer ?
#
loop_
_entity_poly.entity_id
_entity_poly.type
_entity_poly.pdbx_seq_one_letter_code
_entity_poly.pdbx_strand_id
1 'polypeptide(L)' 'MKRLVATLLVVAFLAVGTLAVASDTVTLESKKGNVTFNHKAHGEAQGCAACHEGEPGKLELDMKTGHALCKDCHTKKGAG' A
#
# COMPACT_ATOMS: atom_id res chain seq x y z
N MET A 1 6.29 -2.52 -43.33
CA MET A 1 6.39 -3.58 -42.30
C MET A 1 7.23 -3.18 -41.08
N LYS A 2 8.44 -2.62 -41.23
CA LYS A 2 9.30 -2.21 -40.09
C LYS A 2 8.66 -1.16 -39.17
N ARG A 3 7.90 -0.21 -39.73
CA ARG A 3 7.19 0.84 -38.97
C ARG A 3 5.98 0.31 -38.17
N LEU A 4 5.28 -0.71 -38.67
CA LEU A 4 4.15 -1.35 -37.99
C LEU A 4 4.59 -2.24 -36.83
N VAL A 5 5.73 -2.94 -36.99
CA VAL A 5 6.33 -3.74 -35.91
C VAL A 5 6.86 -2.82 -34.80
N ALA A 6 7.46 -1.69 -35.16
CA ALA A 6 7.94 -0.71 -34.20
C ALA A 6 6.80 -0.06 -33.39
N THR A 7 5.67 0.28 -34.01
CA THR A 7 4.51 0.83 -33.28
C THR A 7 3.81 -0.21 -32.40
N LEU A 8 3.72 -1.48 -32.83
CA LEU A 8 3.17 -2.55 -32.00
C LEU A 8 4.00 -2.82 -30.73
N LEU A 9 5.33 -2.72 -30.82
CA LEU A 9 6.24 -2.88 -29.68
C LEU A 9 6.14 -1.73 -28.65
N VAL A 10 5.91 -0.51 -29.12
CA VAL A 10 5.74 0.66 -28.24
C VAL A 10 4.40 0.60 -27.50
N VAL A 11 3.33 0.14 -28.15
CA VAL A 11 2.01 -0.03 -27.51
C VAL A 11 2.02 -1.15 -26.47
N ALA A 12 2.78 -2.23 -26.70
CA ALA A 12 2.92 -3.33 -25.75
C ALA A 12 3.67 -2.93 -24.45
N PHE A 13 4.61 -1.99 -24.53
CA PHE A 13 5.35 -1.50 -23.35
C PHE A 13 4.53 -0.54 -22.48
N LEU A 14 3.56 0.19 -23.05
CA LEU A 14 2.71 1.14 -22.32
C LEU A 14 1.56 0.45 -21.55
N ALA A 15 1.26 -0.82 -21.86
CA ALA A 15 0.21 -1.58 -21.19
C ALA A 15 0.66 -2.28 -19.89
N VAL A 16 1.96 -2.24 -19.55
CA VAL A 16 2.49 -2.76 -18.29
C VAL A 16 2.41 -1.69 -17.19
N GLY A 17 1.26 -1.00 -17.11
CA GLY A 17 0.91 -0.26 -15.91
C GLY A 17 0.75 -1.30 -14.79
N THR A 18 1.65 -1.28 -13.81
CA THR A 18 1.55 -2.13 -12.63
C THR A 18 0.21 -1.86 -11.95
N LEU A 19 -0.75 -2.77 -12.09
CA LEU A 19 -1.95 -2.77 -11.29
C LEU A 19 -1.52 -2.93 -9.84
N ALA A 20 -1.48 -1.84 -9.09
CA ALA A 20 -1.20 -1.85 -7.66
C ALA A 20 -2.42 -2.44 -6.95
N VAL A 21 -2.52 -3.78 -6.95
CA VAL A 21 -3.54 -4.48 -6.20
C VAL A 21 -3.12 -4.43 -4.73
N ALA A 22 -3.88 -3.71 -3.91
CA ALA A 22 -3.62 -3.68 -2.48
C ALA A 22 -3.91 -5.05 -1.87
N SER A 23 -2.94 -5.62 -1.14
CA SER A 23 -3.14 -6.87 -0.41
C SER A 23 -4.19 -6.70 0.68
N ASP A 24 -5.04 -7.72 0.89
CA ASP A 24 -6.04 -7.69 1.96
C ASP A 24 -5.40 -7.65 3.35
N THR A 25 -4.30 -8.38 3.50
CA THR A 25 -3.50 -8.43 4.73
C THR A 25 -2.03 -8.27 4.41
N VAL A 26 -1.31 -7.57 5.28
CA VAL A 26 0.13 -7.31 5.19
C VAL A 26 0.80 -7.77 6.48
N THR A 27 1.85 -8.57 6.37
CA THR A 27 2.70 -8.92 7.53
C THR A 27 3.85 -7.93 7.60
N LEU A 28 3.93 -7.19 8.70
CA LEU A 28 5.03 -6.30 9.01
C LEU A 28 6.03 -7.06 9.89
N GLU A 29 7.17 -7.42 9.34
CA GLU A 29 8.20 -8.14 10.09
C GLU A 29 8.89 -7.24 11.10
N SER A 30 9.13 -7.76 12.29
CA SER A 30 9.82 -7.03 13.35
C SER A 30 10.57 -7.97 14.27
N LYS A 31 11.70 -7.50 14.81
CA LYS A 31 12.52 -8.24 15.77
C LYS A 31 11.76 -8.59 17.06
N LYS A 32 10.66 -7.90 17.36
CA LYS A 32 9.83 -8.13 18.56
C LYS A 32 8.61 -9.01 18.30
N GLY A 33 8.51 -9.60 17.11
CA GLY A 33 7.35 -10.34 16.64
C GLY A 33 6.67 -9.60 15.50
N ASN A 34 6.22 -10.38 14.51
CA ASN A 34 5.56 -9.84 13.33
C ASN A 34 4.18 -9.28 13.68
N VAL A 35 3.79 -8.21 12.99
CA VAL A 35 2.47 -7.60 13.11
C VAL A 35 1.67 -7.92 11.85
N THR A 36 0.54 -8.59 12.02
CA THR A 36 -0.41 -8.83 10.93
C THR A 36 -1.37 -7.66 10.83
N PHE A 37 -1.27 -6.90 9.74
CA PHE A 37 -2.12 -5.76 9.45
C PHE A 37 -3.21 -6.14 8.44
N ASN A 38 -4.47 -6.08 8.86
CA ASN A 38 -5.62 -6.29 7.95
C ASN A 38 -5.93 -4.99 7.20
N HIS A 39 -5.21 -4.77 6.10
CA HIS A 39 -5.30 -3.56 5.29
C HIS A 39 -6.70 -3.35 4.70
N LYS A 40 -7.36 -4.41 4.22
CA LYS A 40 -8.74 -4.32 3.69
C LYS A 40 -9.72 -3.82 4.72
N ALA A 41 -9.72 -4.41 5.93
CA ALA A 41 -10.62 -3.99 7.00
C ALA A 41 -10.39 -2.53 7.43
N HIS A 42 -9.12 -2.10 7.48
CA HIS A 42 -8.81 -0.70 7.79
C HIS A 42 -9.25 0.24 6.65
N GLY A 43 -9.03 -0.14 5.40
CA GLY A 43 -9.48 0.64 4.24
C GLY A 43 -11.01 0.81 4.20
N GLU A 44 -11.76 -0.25 4.51
CA GLU A 44 -13.22 -0.21 4.58
C GLU A 44 -13.74 0.65 5.75
N ALA A 45 -13.06 0.62 6.90
CA ALA A 45 -13.51 1.33 8.09
C ALA A 45 -13.06 2.80 8.15
N GLN A 46 -11.87 3.13 7.64
CA GLN A 46 -11.24 4.44 7.77
C GLN A 46 -11.10 5.20 6.44
N GLY A 47 -11.19 4.51 5.31
CA GLY A 47 -10.89 5.07 3.99
C GLY A 47 -9.39 5.24 3.71
N CYS A 48 -9.02 5.32 2.43
CA CYS A 48 -7.62 5.32 2.00
C CYS A 48 -6.83 6.54 2.51
N ALA A 49 -7.49 7.70 2.58
CA ALA A 49 -6.88 8.97 2.99
C ALA A 49 -6.52 9.02 4.48
N ALA A 50 -6.98 8.07 5.29
CA ALA A 50 -6.60 7.99 6.70
C ALA A 50 -5.12 7.60 6.89
N CYS A 51 -4.51 6.95 5.90
CA CYS A 51 -3.12 6.48 5.95
C CYS A 51 -2.26 6.95 4.76
N HIS A 52 -2.86 7.16 3.58
CA HIS A 52 -2.14 7.57 2.38
C HIS A 52 -2.42 9.02 2.02
N GLU A 53 -1.35 9.80 1.88
CA GLU A 53 -1.41 11.14 1.33
C GLU A 53 -1.21 11.07 -0.20
N GLY A 54 -2.24 11.44 -0.97
CA GLY A 54 -2.20 11.38 -2.42
C GLY A 54 -2.49 9.98 -2.97
N GLU A 55 -1.77 9.59 -4.03
CA GLU A 55 -1.98 8.29 -4.68
C GLU A 55 -1.55 7.14 -3.75
N PRO A 56 -2.44 6.20 -3.39
CA PRO A 56 -2.09 5.10 -2.50
C PRO A 56 -1.00 4.22 -3.09
N GLY A 57 0.01 3.93 -2.28
CA GLY A 57 1.17 3.13 -2.64
C GLY A 57 1.82 2.51 -1.41
N LYS A 58 2.91 1.76 -1.62
CA LYS A 58 3.64 1.14 -0.51
C LYS A 58 4.16 2.22 0.45
N LEU A 59 3.80 2.12 1.72
CA LEU A 59 4.35 2.94 2.80
C LEU A 59 5.64 2.29 3.30
N GLU A 60 6.73 3.06 3.30
CA GLU A 60 7.96 2.66 3.98
C GLU A 60 7.80 2.97 5.47
N LEU A 61 7.70 1.91 6.27
CA LEU A 61 7.47 1.98 7.71
C LEU A 61 8.68 1.51 8.49
N ASP A 62 9.06 2.28 9.50
CA ASP A 62 9.97 1.87 10.56
C ASP A 62 9.21 1.84 11.90
N MET A 63 9.91 1.54 12.99
CA MET A 63 9.30 1.50 14.33
C MET A 63 8.64 2.84 14.70
N LYS A 64 9.28 3.97 14.38
CA LYS A 64 8.80 5.30 14.77
C LYS A 64 7.62 5.70 13.91
N THR A 65 7.73 5.59 12.59
CA THR A 65 6.65 5.96 11.66
C THR A 65 5.46 5.00 11.79
N GLY A 66 5.70 3.72 12.01
CA GLY A 66 4.68 2.73 12.32
C GLY A 66 3.95 3.01 13.63
N HIS A 67 4.65 3.37 14.71
CA HIS A 67 3.97 3.76 15.95
C HIS A 67 3.19 5.08 15.80
N ALA A 68 3.74 6.08 15.11
CA ALA A 68 3.03 7.32 14.86
C ALA A 68 1.75 7.11 14.03
N LEU A 69 1.77 6.19 13.07
CA LEU A 69 0.59 5.89 12.24
C LEU A 69 -0.41 4.98 12.97
N CYS A 70 0.06 3.82 13.44
CA CYS A 70 -0.80 2.78 13.99
C CYS A 70 -1.17 3.07 15.45
N LYS A 71 -0.16 3.21 16.33
CA LYS A 71 -0.37 3.31 17.78
C LYS A 71 -1.10 4.60 18.15
N ASP A 72 -0.72 5.73 17.56
CA ASP A 72 -1.37 7.01 17.90
C ASP A 72 -2.83 7.03 17.47
N CYS A 73 -3.15 6.48 16.29
CA CYS A 73 -4.53 6.36 15.83
C CYS A 73 -5.35 5.46 16.77
N HIS A 74 -4.83 4.26 17.10
CA HIS A 74 -5.51 3.34 18.01
C HIS A 74 -5.71 3.94 19.40
N THR A 75 -4.71 4.66 19.93
CA THR A 75 -4.81 5.35 21.23
C THR A 75 -5.92 6.40 21.21
N LYS A 76 -5.97 7.24 20.16
CA LYS A 76 -7.01 8.28 20.01
C LYS A 76 -8.41 7.68 19.87
N LYS A 77 -8.53 6.48 19.30
CA LYS A 77 -9.80 5.78 19.06
C LYS A 77 -10.19 4.81 20.18
N GLY A 78 -9.33 4.59 21.17
CA GLY A 78 -9.56 3.63 22.24
C GLY A 78 -9.49 2.15 21.77
N ALA A 79 -8.71 1.88 20.72
CA ALA A 79 -8.53 0.57 20.10
C ALA A 79 -7.12 -0.03 20.35
N GLY A 80 -6.41 0.47 21.37
CA GLY A 80 -5.02 0.14 21.70
C GLY A 80 -4.87 -0.77 22.91
#